data_AF-A0A813G2H8-F1
#
_entry.id   AF-A0A813G2H8-F1
#
_cell.length_a   1.000
_cell.length_b   1.000
_cell.length_c   1.000
_cell.angle_alpha   90.00
_cell.angle_beta   90.00
_cell.angle_gamma   90.00
#
_symmetry.space_group_name_H-M   'P 1'
#
loop_
_entity.id
_entity.type
_entity.pdbx_description
1 polymer ?
#
loop_
_entity_poly.entity_id
_entity_poly.type
_entity_poly.pdbx_seq_one_letter_code
_entity_poly.pdbx_strand_id
1 'polypeptide(L)'
;MQKKMGTALTYVHEDGMNYAWVTPQLIVGGCPQTAADIDRLVAEGVGVVLCLQEDKDMKHFDLDIEPIQGRCSEVGISHLREPISDFDPFDLRKGLARAVRRLVKEMASQPGKLAYIHCTAGLGRAPAVALAYMFWIDGMCLDEAYKQLLAVRMCHPQIGAIRSATWDLLQDGGCGKQPVRLSIPRGGAAAAEIAGLDVGWGERLPMVLNADSDEFVLERELPIGKLIYKFVVDGDWRVNPELPTITETGGGNTNNVVVVEP
;
A
#
# COMPACT_ATOMS: atom_id res chain seq x y z
N MET A 1 6.49 -9.20 -28.81
CA MET A 1 5.13 -8.66 -28.65
C MET A 1 5.22 -7.17 -28.36
N GLN A 2 4.36 -6.38 -29.00
CA GLN A 2 4.42 -4.91 -29.05
C GLN A 2 4.32 -4.29 -27.64
N LYS A 3 5.31 -3.47 -27.25
CA LYS A 3 5.20 -2.53 -26.13
C LYS A 3 4.05 -1.57 -26.45
N LYS A 4 2.89 -1.76 -25.82
CA LYS A 4 1.91 -0.68 -25.71
C LYS A 4 2.56 0.41 -24.85
N MET A 5 2.93 1.53 -25.47
CA MET A 5 3.27 2.76 -24.76
C MET A 5 1.98 3.31 -24.12
N GLY A 6 1.62 2.79 -22.96
CA GLY A 6 0.69 3.42 -22.03
C GLY A 6 1.49 4.14 -20.96
N THR A 7 1.23 5.42 -20.76
CA THR A 7 1.78 6.22 -19.64
C THR A 7 1.12 5.88 -18.30
N ALA A 8 0.04 5.09 -18.30
CA ALA A 8 -0.64 4.59 -17.11
C ALA A 8 -0.11 3.20 -16.73
N LEU A 9 0.33 3.06 -15.49
CA LEU A 9 0.62 1.77 -14.87
C LEU A 9 -0.69 0.98 -14.77
N THR A 10 -0.93 0.07 -15.72
CA THR A 10 -2.17 -0.69 -15.82
C THR A 10 -1.89 -2.15 -15.52
N TYR A 11 -2.68 -2.75 -14.63
CA TYR A 11 -2.65 -4.18 -14.37
C TYR A 11 -3.63 -4.90 -15.30
N VAL A 12 -3.18 -5.99 -15.92
CA VAL A 12 -3.99 -6.88 -16.76
C VAL A 12 -3.82 -8.27 -16.18
N HIS A 13 -4.88 -8.81 -15.58
CA HIS A 13 -4.81 -10.08 -14.87
C HIS A 13 -4.58 -11.24 -15.83
N GLU A 14 -5.17 -11.18 -17.02
CA GLU A 14 -5.13 -12.19 -18.06
C GLU A 14 -3.74 -12.40 -18.66
N ASP A 15 -2.83 -11.42 -18.49
CA ASP A 15 -1.43 -11.54 -18.92
C ASP A 15 -0.60 -12.45 -17.98
N GLY A 16 -1.18 -12.88 -16.86
CA GLY A 16 -0.54 -13.79 -15.91
C GLY A 16 0.42 -13.13 -14.94
N MET A 17 1.08 -13.97 -14.13
CA MET A 17 2.10 -13.52 -13.18
C MET A 17 3.29 -12.87 -13.91
N ASN A 18 3.62 -11.64 -13.54
CA ASN A 18 4.80 -10.91 -14.00
C ASN A 18 5.59 -10.38 -12.80
N TYR A 19 6.91 -10.25 -12.95
CA TYR A 19 7.78 -9.82 -11.85
C TYR A 19 9.09 -9.21 -12.35
N ALA A 20 9.83 -8.60 -11.43
CA ALA A 20 11.17 -8.08 -11.66
C ALA A 20 12.07 -8.41 -10.47
N TRP A 21 13.33 -8.69 -10.75
CA TRP A 21 14.39 -8.81 -9.75
C TRP A 21 14.79 -7.41 -9.27
N VAL A 22 14.60 -7.14 -7.98
CA VAL A 22 14.90 -5.84 -7.36
C VAL A 22 16.28 -5.83 -6.74
N THR A 23 16.66 -6.93 -6.11
CA THR A 23 18.00 -7.21 -5.59
C THR A 23 18.34 -8.67 -5.89
N PRO A 24 19.59 -9.14 -5.66
CA PRO A 24 19.93 -10.55 -5.79
C PRO A 24 19.13 -11.48 -4.86
N GLN A 25 18.42 -10.96 -3.85
CA GLN A 25 17.64 -11.73 -2.89
C GLN A 25 16.12 -11.49 -2.96
N LEU A 26 15.68 -10.43 -3.66
CA LEU A 26 14.29 -9.99 -3.70
C LEU A 26 13.75 -9.88 -5.13
N ILE A 27 12.59 -10.51 -5.34
CA ILE A 27 11.76 -10.38 -6.52
C ILE A 27 10.44 -9.72 -6.13
N VAL A 28 9.95 -8.78 -6.94
CA VAL A 28 8.66 -8.11 -6.77
C VAL A 28 7.77 -8.34 -7.99
N GLY A 29 6.53 -8.75 -7.76
CA GLY A 29 5.61 -9.04 -8.87
C GLY A 29 4.14 -9.02 -8.54
N GLY A 30 3.34 -9.34 -9.56
CA GLY A 30 1.92 -9.61 -9.44
C GLY A 30 1.63 -10.96 -8.79
N CYS A 31 0.37 -11.22 -8.47
CA CYS A 31 0.00 -12.47 -7.82
C CYS A 31 0.29 -13.69 -8.71
N PRO A 32 0.83 -14.79 -8.16
CA PRO A 32 0.72 -16.10 -8.79
C PRO A 32 -0.76 -16.42 -9.00
N GLN A 33 -1.10 -17.03 -10.14
CA GLN A 33 -2.49 -17.35 -10.48
C GLN A 33 -2.76 -18.84 -10.48
N THR A 34 -1.70 -19.64 -10.62
CA THR A 34 -1.78 -21.10 -10.75
C THR A 34 -0.65 -21.78 -9.98
N ALA A 35 -0.79 -23.09 -9.74
CA ALA A 35 0.31 -23.91 -9.22
C ALA A 35 1.56 -23.87 -10.14
N ALA A 36 1.38 -23.78 -11.46
CA ALA A 36 2.49 -23.67 -12.41
C ALA A 36 3.29 -22.37 -12.24
N ASP A 37 2.69 -21.31 -11.71
CA ASP A 37 3.43 -20.09 -11.38
C ASP A 37 4.38 -20.32 -10.20
N ILE A 38 4.01 -21.17 -9.24
CA ILE A 38 4.92 -21.56 -8.16
C ILE A 38 6.11 -22.35 -8.70
N ASP A 39 5.91 -23.23 -9.68
CA ASP A 39 7.02 -23.94 -10.34
C ASP A 39 7.98 -22.98 -11.04
N ARG A 40 7.46 -21.91 -11.65
CA ARG A 40 8.30 -20.83 -12.21
C ARG A 40 9.12 -20.15 -11.12
N LEU A 41 8.52 -19.85 -9.96
CA LEU A 41 9.26 -19.26 -8.84
C LEU A 41 10.35 -20.20 -8.27
N VAL A 42 10.09 -21.51 -8.22
CA VAL A 42 11.11 -22.51 -7.85
C VAL A 42 12.30 -22.45 -8.82
N ALA A 43 12.05 -22.34 -10.12
CA ALA A 43 13.10 -22.24 -11.13
C ALA A 43 13.97 -20.97 -10.97
N GLU A 44 13.40 -19.87 -10.49
CA GLU A 44 14.15 -18.66 -10.13
C GLU A 44 14.96 -18.81 -8.83
N GLY A 45 14.70 -19.84 -8.02
CA GLY A 45 15.36 -20.06 -6.73
C GLY A 45 14.62 -19.49 -5.52
N VAL A 46 13.34 -19.15 -5.68
CA VAL A 46 12.48 -18.67 -4.58
C VAL A 46 12.28 -19.76 -3.53
N GLY A 47 12.41 -19.38 -2.27
CA GLY A 47 12.05 -20.20 -1.10
C GLY A 47 10.99 -19.57 -0.22
N VAL A 48 10.76 -18.25 -0.36
CA VAL A 48 9.75 -17.51 0.42
C VAL A 48 8.83 -16.74 -0.51
N VAL A 49 7.52 -16.92 -0.36
CA VAL A 49 6.51 -16.11 -1.04
C VAL A 49 5.79 -15.28 0.02
N LEU A 50 5.82 -13.95 -0.11
CA LEU A 50 5.07 -13.03 0.73
C LEU A 50 3.89 -12.46 -0.03
N CYS A 51 2.69 -12.94 0.31
CA CYS A 51 1.42 -12.48 -0.22
C CYS A 51 0.85 -11.36 0.65
N LEU A 52 0.67 -10.17 0.06
CA LEU A 52 0.09 -9.00 0.73
C LEU A 52 -1.41 -8.81 0.43
N GLN A 53 -2.03 -9.76 -0.29
CA GLN A 53 -3.44 -9.66 -0.70
C GLN A 53 -4.39 -9.96 0.45
N GLU A 54 -5.47 -9.19 0.51
CA GLU A 54 -6.67 -9.55 1.27
C GLU A 54 -7.54 -10.53 0.48
N ASP A 55 -8.45 -11.21 1.17
CA ASP A 55 -9.36 -12.17 0.51
C ASP A 55 -10.26 -11.48 -0.52
N LYS A 56 -10.64 -10.22 -0.29
CA LYS A 56 -11.43 -9.42 -1.24
C LYS A 56 -10.67 -9.14 -2.55
N ASP A 57 -9.33 -9.05 -2.49
CA ASP A 57 -8.50 -8.83 -3.68
C ASP A 57 -8.53 -10.06 -4.56
N MET A 58 -8.36 -11.24 -3.95
CA MET A 58 -8.36 -12.52 -4.68
C MET A 58 -9.76 -12.82 -5.22
N LYS A 59 -10.80 -12.60 -4.41
CA LYS A 59 -12.20 -12.74 -4.83
C LYS A 59 -12.56 -11.85 -6.02
N HIS A 60 -11.99 -10.65 -6.12
CA HIS A 60 -12.24 -9.76 -7.26
C HIS A 60 -11.76 -10.36 -8.60
N PHE A 61 -10.72 -11.19 -8.57
CA PHE A 61 -10.16 -11.86 -9.76
C PHE A 61 -10.52 -13.35 -9.83
N ASP A 62 -11.48 -13.81 -9.03
CA ASP A 62 -11.84 -15.23 -8.90
C ASP A 62 -10.61 -16.14 -8.65
N LEU A 63 -9.62 -15.62 -7.93
CA LEU A 63 -8.37 -16.31 -7.64
C LEU A 63 -8.51 -17.22 -6.41
N ASP A 64 -8.33 -18.52 -6.62
CA ASP A 64 -8.22 -19.49 -5.54
C ASP A 64 -6.76 -19.65 -5.08
N ILE A 65 -6.52 -19.37 -3.80
CA ILE A 65 -5.19 -19.44 -3.20
C ILE A 65 -4.83 -20.86 -2.75
N GLU A 66 -5.80 -21.76 -2.57
CA GLU A 66 -5.53 -23.09 -2.02
C GLU A 66 -4.57 -23.92 -2.91
N PRO A 67 -4.74 -23.99 -4.24
CA PRO A 67 -3.80 -24.70 -5.11
C PRO A 67 -2.39 -24.09 -5.09
N ILE A 68 -2.29 -22.77 -4.92
CA ILE A 68 -1.02 -22.05 -4.86
C ILE A 68 -0.27 -22.41 -3.56
N GLN A 69 -0.97 -22.37 -2.43
CA GLN A 69 -0.41 -22.76 -1.14
C GLN A 69 -0.06 -24.25 -1.08
N GLY A 70 -0.94 -25.10 -1.62
CA GLY A 70 -0.70 -26.53 -1.77
C GLY A 70 0.60 -26.80 -2.54
N ARG A 71 0.77 -26.14 -3.70
CA ARG A 71 1.99 -26.29 -4.48
C ARG A 71 3.23 -25.76 -3.76
N CYS A 72 3.14 -24.63 -3.04
CA CYS A 72 4.25 -24.12 -2.24
C CYS A 72 4.71 -25.14 -1.19
N SER A 73 3.76 -25.78 -0.49
CA SER A 73 4.05 -26.83 0.50
C SER A 73 4.78 -28.02 -0.12
N GLU A 74 4.32 -28.50 -1.29
CA GLU A 74 4.92 -29.63 -2.00
C GLU A 74 6.38 -29.39 -2.41
N VAL A 75 6.73 -28.15 -2.79
CA VAL A 75 8.07 -27.80 -3.30
C VAL A 75 8.97 -27.14 -2.24
N GLY A 76 8.49 -27.04 -1.00
CA GLY A 76 9.25 -26.46 0.11
C GLY A 76 9.38 -24.93 0.08
N ILE A 77 8.45 -24.23 -0.58
CA ILE A 77 8.33 -22.76 -0.48
C ILE A 77 7.49 -22.39 0.75
N SER A 78 8.02 -21.50 1.59
CA SER A 78 7.26 -20.88 2.68
C SER A 78 6.35 -19.79 2.12
N HIS A 79 5.05 -20.09 2.05
CA HIS A 79 4.03 -19.12 1.64
C HIS A 79 3.47 -18.36 2.84
N LEU A 80 3.83 -17.08 2.98
CA LEU A 80 3.38 -16.18 4.03
C LEU A 80 2.23 -15.31 3.55
N ARG A 81 1.24 -15.07 4.41
CA ARG A 81 0.22 -14.04 4.21
C ARG A 81 0.36 -12.92 5.23
N GLU A 82 0.53 -11.70 4.73
CA GLU A 82 0.52 -10.47 5.53
C GLU A 82 -0.39 -9.44 4.84
N PRO A 83 -1.72 -9.60 4.94
CA PRO A 83 -2.66 -8.77 4.20
C PRO A 83 -2.51 -7.28 4.53
N ILE A 84 -2.50 -6.45 3.49
CA ILE A 84 -2.49 -4.99 3.56
C ILE A 84 -3.53 -4.47 2.58
N SER A 85 -4.35 -3.52 3.01
CA SER A 85 -5.46 -3.00 2.22
C SER A 85 -5.00 -2.32 0.95
N ASP A 86 -5.63 -2.68 -0.17
CA ASP A 86 -5.32 -2.04 -1.45
C ASP A 86 -5.81 -0.59 -1.47
N PHE A 87 -5.04 0.27 -2.16
CA PHE A 87 -5.31 1.72 -2.25
C PHE A 87 -5.38 2.45 -0.90
N ASP A 88 -4.89 1.87 0.20
CA ASP A 88 -4.87 2.48 1.53
C ASP A 88 -3.44 2.74 2.01
N PRO A 89 -2.90 3.97 1.85
CA PRO A 89 -1.57 4.30 2.32
C PRO A 89 -1.39 4.23 3.84
N PHE A 90 -2.47 4.38 4.60
CA PHE A 90 -2.40 4.36 6.06
C PHE A 90 -2.36 2.94 6.61
N ASP A 91 -3.16 2.03 6.06
CA ASP A 91 -3.03 0.61 6.38
C ASP A 91 -1.67 0.06 5.91
N LEU A 92 -1.17 0.53 4.76
CA LEU A 92 0.20 0.24 4.32
C LEU A 92 1.24 0.71 5.36
N ARG A 93 1.19 1.96 5.81
CA ARG A 93 2.08 2.48 6.89
C ARG A 93 2.09 1.55 8.09
N LYS A 94 0.92 1.15 8.61
CA LYS A 94 0.78 0.23 9.74
C LYS A 94 1.33 -1.16 9.45
N GLY A 95 1.15 -1.66 8.22
CA GLY A 95 1.50 -2.99 7.78
C GLY A 95 2.99 -3.20 7.46
N LEU A 96 3.74 -2.15 7.10
CA LEU A 96 5.12 -2.27 6.61
C LEU A 96 6.06 -2.96 7.59
N ALA A 97 6.16 -2.45 8.83
CA ALA A 97 7.02 -3.05 9.87
C ALA A 97 6.66 -4.52 10.12
N ARG A 98 5.35 -4.81 10.07
CA ARG A 98 4.82 -6.15 10.22
C ARG A 98 5.31 -7.04 9.07
N ALA A 99 5.03 -6.69 7.83
CA ALA A 99 5.42 -7.45 6.64
C ALA A 99 6.94 -7.67 6.56
N VAL A 100 7.74 -6.62 6.75
CA VAL A 100 9.22 -6.71 6.69
C VAL A 100 9.76 -7.65 7.78
N ARG A 101 9.25 -7.57 9.02
CA ARG A 101 9.67 -8.47 10.10
C ARG A 101 9.39 -9.94 9.77
N ARG A 102 8.23 -10.27 9.19
CA ARG A 102 7.90 -11.65 8.76
C ARG A 102 8.87 -12.11 7.68
N LEU A 103 9.05 -11.27 6.68
CA LEU A 103 9.91 -11.54 5.55
C LEU A 103 11.33 -11.89 5.99
N VAL A 104 11.94 -11.02 6.81
CA VAL A 104 13.30 -11.21 7.34
C VAL A 104 13.41 -12.51 8.13
N LYS A 105 12.43 -12.78 9.00
CA LYS A 105 12.43 -14.01 9.82
C LYS A 105 12.40 -15.27 8.96
N GLU A 106 11.58 -15.28 7.90
CA GLU A 106 11.44 -16.45 7.03
C GLU A 106 12.60 -16.59 6.04
N MET A 107 13.14 -15.49 5.52
CA MET A 107 14.36 -15.54 4.71
C MET A 107 15.54 -16.12 5.51
N ALA A 108 15.64 -15.80 6.80
CA ALA A 108 16.68 -16.34 7.67
C ALA A 108 16.55 -17.87 7.92
N SER A 109 15.36 -18.45 7.79
CA SER A 109 15.17 -19.91 7.92
C SER A 109 15.55 -20.67 6.64
N GLN A 110 15.75 -19.98 5.52
CA GLN A 110 16.06 -20.54 4.20
C GLN A 110 17.28 -19.86 3.55
N PRO A 111 18.49 -20.05 4.11
CA PRO A 111 19.69 -19.41 3.59
C PRO A 111 19.95 -19.77 2.11
N GLY A 112 20.27 -18.76 1.30
CA GLY A 112 20.52 -18.91 -0.13
C GLY A 112 19.27 -18.97 -1.01
N LYS A 113 18.07 -18.90 -0.43
CA LYS A 113 16.81 -18.78 -1.17
C LYS A 113 16.39 -17.33 -1.33
N LEU A 114 15.62 -17.08 -2.39
CA LEU A 114 15.07 -15.76 -2.70
C LEU A 114 13.70 -15.58 -2.07
N ALA A 115 13.33 -14.32 -1.87
CA ALA A 115 11.96 -13.95 -1.55
C ALA A 115 11.23 -13.34 -2.75
N TYR A 116 10.01 -13.81 -2.97
CA TYR A 116 9.05 -13.25 -3.90
C TYR A 116 7.98 -12.47 -3.13
N ILE A 117 7.97 -11.15 -3.27
CA ILE A 117 7.01 -10.26 -2.61
C ILE A 117 5.95 -9.85 -3.63
N HIS A 118 4.68 -10.12 -3.34
CA HIS A 118 3.60 -9.74 -4.24
C HIS A 118 2.38 -9.16 -3.52
N CYS A 119 1.62 -8.40 -4.29
CA CYS A 119 0.23 -8.06 -3.99
C CYS A 119 -0.61 -8.53 -5.19
N THR A 120 -1.65 -7.80 -5.58
CA THR A 120 -2.38 -8.10 -6.83
C THR A 120 -1.51 -7.81 -8.05
N ALA A 121 -1.16 -6.54 -8.26
CA ALA A 121 -0.44 -6.10 -9.46
C ALA A 121 1.09 -6.01 -9.29
N GLY A 122 1.58 -6.05 -8.05
CA GLY A 122 2.98 -5.74 -7.76
C GLY A 122 3.35 -4.28 -8.06
N LEU A 123 2.40 -3.34 -7.93
CA LEU A 123 2.61 -1.93 -8.29
C LEU A 123 2.52 -0.97 -7.09
N GLY A 124 1.96 -1.39 -5.96
CA GLY A 124 1.79 -0.55 -4.77
C GLY A 124 2.40 -1.20 -3.52
N ARG A 125 1.62 -2.05 -2.86
CA ARG A 125 1.94 -2.72 -1.59
C ARG A 125 3.26 -3.50 -1.63
N ALA A 126 3.45 -4.38 -2.62
CA ALA A 126 4.66 -5.20 -2.72
C ALA A 126 5.94 -4.41 -2.99
N PRO A 127 5.97 -3.48 -3.97
CA PRO A 127 7.07 -2.53 -4.11
C PRO A 127 7.38 -1.74 -2.84
N ALA A 128 6.36 -1.34 -2.07
CA ALA A 128 6.55 -0.62 -0.81
C ALA A 128 7.25 -1.48 0.26
N VAL A 129 6.84 -2.75 0.41
CA VAL A 129 7.49 -3.68 1.36
C VAL A 129 8.93 -3.98 0.94
N ALA A 130 9.19 -4.19 -0.35
CA ALA A 130 10.55 -4.40 -0.86
C ALA A 130 11.44 -3.17 -0.63
N LEU A 131 10.92 -1.97 -0.91
CA LEU A 131 11.64 -0.72 -0.67
C LEU A 131 11.93 -0.49 0.83
N ALA A 132 10.97 -0.81 1.70
CA ALA A 132 11.17 -0.74 3.14
C ALA A 132 12.20 -1.76 3.63
N TYR A 133 12.23 -2.98 3.07
CA TYR A 133 13.27 -3.96 3.36
C TYR A 133 14.66 -3.43 2.96
N MET A 134 14.81 -2.92 1.73
CA MET A 134 16.09 -2.38 1.26
C MET A 134 16.57 -1.24 2.15
N PHE A 135 15.66 -0.40 2.63
CA PHE A 135 16.00 0.70 3.53
C PHE A 135 16.35 0.22 4.94
N TRP A 136 15.47 -0.55 5.57
CA TRP A 136 15.59 -0.88 7.00
C TRP A 136 16.55 -2.04 7.28
N ILE A 137 16.70 -2.97 6.33
CA ILE A 137 17.43 -4.23 6.51
C ILE A 137 18.74 -4.21 5.73
N ASP A 138 18.69 -3.89 4.43
CA ASP A 138 19.92 -3.78 3.62
C ASP A 138 20.71 -2.49 3.93
N GLY A 139 20.13 -1.55 4.68
CA GLY A 139 20.77 -0.30 5.10
C GLY A 139 20.97 0.70 3.95
N MET A 140 20.27 0.52 2.83
CA MET A 140 20.37 1.44 1.68
C MET A 140 19.76 2.79 2.00
N CYS A 141 20.26 3.87 1.37
CA CYS A 141 19.55 5.14 1.39
C CYS A 141 18.17 4.98 0.71
N LEU A 142 17.10 5.49 1.34
CA LEU A 142 15.74 5.33 0.83
C LEU A 142 15.56 5.85 -0.61
N ASP A 143 16.17 6.98 -0.95
CA ASP A 143 16.07 7.55 -2.29
C ASP A 143 16.86 6.74 -3.34
N GLU A 144 17.97 6.11 -2.94
CA GLU A 144 18.75 5.22 -3.82
C GLU A 144 18.01 3.90 -4.05
N ALA A 145 17.47 3.30 -2.99
CA ALA A 145 16.65 2.11 -3.06
C ALA A 145 15.40 2.35 -3.94
N TYR A 146 14.77 3.52 -3.82
CA TYR A 146 13.63 3.91 -4.65
C TYR A 146 14.01 3.99 -6.14
N LYS A 147 15.14 4.64 -6.46
CA LYS A 147 15.65 4.71 -7.84
C LYS A 147 15.97 3.33 -8.40
N GLN A 148 16.64 2.47 -7.63
CA GLN A 148 16.96 1.10 -8.05
C GLN A 148 15.70 0.28 -8.34
N LEU A 149 14.70 0.34 -7.46
CA LEU A 149 13.42 -0.33 -7.66
C LEU A 149 12.72 0.15 -8.94
N LEU A 150 12.63 1.46 -9.15
CA LEU A 150 11.98 2.03 -10.34
C LEU A 150 12.75 1.78 -11.65
N ALA A 151 14.06 1.55 -11.59
CA ALA A 151 14.86 1.24 -12.77
C ALA A 151 14.48 -0.13 -13.37
N VAL A 152 14.02 -1.06 -12.55
CA VAL A 152 13.66 -2.43 -12.97
C VAL A 152 12.15 -2.66 -13.05
N ARG A 153 11.36 -1.91 -12.28
CA ARG A 153 9.90 -2.03 -12.26
C ARG A 153 9.24 -0.68 -12.04
N MET A 154 8.62 -0.15 -13.09
CA MET A 154 7.79 1.04 -12.98
C MET A 154 6.61 0.73 -12.05
N CYS A 155 6.47 1.46 -10.94
CA CYS A 155 5.48 1.24 -9.90
C CYS A 155 5.27 2.50 -9.03
N HIS A 156 4.39 2.41 -8.03
CA HIS A 156 4.12 3.45 -7.04
C HIS A 156 4.28 2.88 -5.61
N PRO A 157 5.51 2.72 -5.09
CA PRO A 157 5.78 2.08 -3.79
C PRO A 157 5.39 2.95 -2.57
N GLN A 158 4.58 4.00 -2.76
CA GLN A 158 4.08 4.88 -1.70
C GLN A 158 5.17 5.32 -0.70
N ILE A 159 6.25 5.95 -1.19
CA ILE A 159 7.42 6.34 -0.38
C ILE A 159 7.06 7.15 0.89
N GLY A 160 5.95 7.91 0.86
CA GLY A 160 5.43 8.62 2.03
C GLY A 160 5.03 7.68 3.18
N ALA A 161 4.38 6.55 2.88
CA ALA A 161 4.01 5.55 3.88
C ALA A 161 5.25 4.94 4.54
N ILE A 162 6.32 4.73 3.77
CA ILE A 162 7.60 4.21 4.29
C ILE A 162 8.26 5.22 5.22
N ARG A 163 8.30 6.50 4.86
CA ARG A 163 8.82 7.57 5.73
C ARG A 163 8.04 7.65 7.04
N SER A 164 6.72 7.63 6.96
CA SER A 164 5.86 7.64 8.15
C SER A 164 6.00 6.39 9.01
N ALA A 165 6.11 5.20 8.41
CA ALA A 165 6.35 3.97 9.17
C ALA A 165 7.75 3.96 9.81
N THR A 166 8.75 4.56 9.16
CA THR A 166 10.09 4.72 9.73
C THR A 166 10.05 5.66 10.93
N TRP A 167 9.30 6.76 10.83
CA TRP A 167 9.05 7.65 11.97
C TRP A 167 8.42 6.87 13.13
N ASP A 168 7.37 6.08 12.86
CA ASP A 168 6.70 5.28 13.90
C ASP A 168 7.65 4.30 14.61
N LEU A 169 8.60 3.71 13.89
CA LEU A 169 9.60 2.79 14.46
C LEU A 169 10.64 3.50 15.34
N LEU A 170 10.95 4.77 15.06
CA LEU A 170 11.97 5.53 15.78
C LEU A 170 11.44 6.18 17.07
N GLN A 171 10.13 6.34 17.19
CA GLN A 171 9.52 6.88 18.40
C GLN A 171 9.36 5.78 19.45
N ASP A 172 9.80 6.05 20.69
CA ASP A 172 9.73 5.14 21.85
C ASP A 172 8.26 4.87 22.28
N GLY A 173 7.54 4.07 21.48
CA GLY A 173 6.24 3.49 21.84
C GLY A 173 5.00 4.36 21.59
N GLY A 174 5.12 5.50 20.92
CA GLY A 174 3.98 6.36 20.57
C GLY A 174 4.03 6.89 19.15
N CYS A 175 3.02 6.57 18.34
CA CYS A 175 2.72 7.37 17.16
C CYS A 175 2.21 8.72 17.66
N GLY A 176 3.08 9.74 17.71
CA GLY A 176 2.68 11.09 18.08
C GLY A 176 1.43 11.49 17.28
N LYS A 177 0.41 11.96 18.00
CA LYS A 177 -0.82 12.49 17.40
C LYS A 177 -0.95 13.95 17.76
N GLN A 178 -1.56 14.71 16.86
CA GLN A 178 -1.93 16.09 17.09
C GLN A 178 -3.42 16.29 16.79
N PRO A 179 -4.09 17.19 17.52
CA PRO A 179 -5.45 17.59 17.19
C PRO A 179 -5.47 18.32 15.85
N VAL A 180 -6.34 17.88 14.95
CA VAL A 180 -6.57 18.51 13.65
C VAL A 180 -8.05 18.83 13.53
N ARG A 181 -8.35 20.06 13.07
CA ARG A 181 -9.69 20.48 12.67
C ARG A 181 -9.78 20.51 11.15
N LEU A 182 -10.71 19.74 10.58
CA LEU A 182 -11.02 19.72 9.15
C LEU A 182 -12.45 20.24 8.95
N SER A 183 -12.67 21.13 7.99
CA SER A 183 -14.01 21.64 7.68
C SER A 183 -14.32 21.70 6.18
N ILE A 184 -15.62 21.66 5.87
CA ILE A 184 -16.16 21.96 4.54
C ILE A 184 -17.42 22.81 4.70
N PRO A 185 -17.63 23.85 3.85
CA PRO A 185 -18.85 24.65 3.90
C PRO A 185 -20.10 23.79 3.74
N ARG A 186 -21.16 24.09 4.50
CA ARG A 186 -22.41 23.33 4.42
C ARG A 186 -23.06 23.46 3.04
N GLY A 187 -23.19 24.68 2.53
CA GLY A 187 -23.78 24.95 1.22
C GLY A 187 -25.20 24.37 1.06
N GLY A 188 -25.98 24.32 2.14
CA GLY A 188 -27.32 23.74 2.17
C GLY A 188 -27.39 22.21 2.30
N ALA A 189 -26.26 21.51 2.34
CA ALA A 189 -26.23 20.05 2.51
C ALA A 189 -26.78 19.60 3.89
N ALA A 190 -27.28 18.37 3.94
CA ALA A 190 -27.88 17.79 5.15
C ALA A 190 -26.83 17.14 6.05
N ALA A 191 -25.85 16.46 5.46
CA ALA A 191 -24.76 15.81 6.18
C ALA A 191 -23.45 15.84 5.40
N ALA A 192 -22.34 15.77 6.14
CA ALA A 192 -21.03 15.52 5.57
C ALA A 192 -20.25 14.49 6.40
N GLU A 193 -19.40 13.74 5.71
CA GLU A 193 -18.52 12.73 6.26
C GLU A 193 -17.11 12.88 5.65
N ILE A 194 -16.10 12.25 6.25
CA ILE A 194 -14.75 12.14 5.71
C ILE A 194 -14.37 10.67 5.52
N ALA A 195 -13.74 10.37 4.39
CA ALA A 195 -13.13 9.10 4.05
C ALA A 195 -11.60 9.25 3.90
N GLY A 196 -10.83 8.19 4.15
CA GLY A 196 -9.37 8.21 4.11
C GLY A 196 -8.79 8.45 5.51
N LEU A 197 -7.94 9.46 5.66
CA LEU A 197 -7.24 9.77 6.91
C LEU A 197 -6.58 8.52 7.52
N ASP A 198 -6.86 8.26 8.80
CA ASP A 198 -6.36 7.15 9.59
C ASP A 198 -7.36 5.98 9.69
N VAL A 199 -8.45 6.02 8.92
CA VAL A 199 -9.50 4.98 8.87
C VAL A 199 -9.63 4.30 7.50
N GLY A 200 -8.95 4.82 6.49
CA GLY A 200 -8.99 4.27 5.14
C GLY A 200 -10.22 4.68 4.33
N TRP A 201 -10.29 4.20 3.09
CA TRP A 201 -11.36 4.59 2.15
C TRP A 201 -12.67 3.82 2.32
N GLY A 202 -12.64 2.70 3.06
CA GLY A 202 -13.83 1.88 3.33
C GLY A 202 -14.71 2.40 4.46
N GLU A 203 -14.15 3.23 5.35
CA GLU A 203 -14.86 3.81 6.48
C GLU A 203 -15.24 5.27 6.24
N ARG A 204 -16.23 5.76 7.01
CA ARG A 204 -16.71 7.15 6.97
C ARG A 204 -16.76 7.71 8.38
N LEU A 205 -16.16 8.87 8.55
CA LEU A 205 -16.20 9.64 9.79
C LEU A 205 -17.27 10.73 9.67
N PRO A 206 -18.37 10.68 10.44
CA PRO A 206 -19.38 11.72 10.40
C PRO A 206 -18.83 13.05 10.90
N MET A 207 -19.22 14.14 10.26
CA MET A 207 -18.88 15.50 10.66
C MET A 207 -20.04 16.15 11.44
N VAL A 208 -19.71 17.09 12.31
CA VAL A 208 -20.69 17.85 13.09
C VAL A 208 -20.93 19.21 12.44
N LEU A 209 -22.19 19.59 12.26
CA LEU A 209 -22.54 20.93 11.78
C LEU A 209 -22.22 21.96 12.88
N ASN A 210 -21.35 22.91 12.56
CA ASN A 210 -21.18 24.13 13.31
C ASN A 210 -22.15 25.19 12.76
N ALA A 211 -23.18 25.51 13.55
CA ALA A 211 -24.23 26.45 13.14
C ALA A 211 -23.75 27.91 13.04
N ASP A 212 -22.70 28.28 13.79
CA ASP A 212 -22.18 29.65 13.80
C ASP A 212 -21.38 29.95 12.53
N SER A 213 -20.62 28.97 12.03
CA SER A 213 -19.82 29.11 10.80
C SER A 213 -20.49 28.57 9.54
N ASP A 214 -21.65 27.91 9.66
CA ASP A 214 -22.32 27.16 8.58
C ASP A 214 -21.39 26.18 7.85
N GLU A 215 -20.59 25.44 8.64
CA GLU A 215 -19.65 24.43 8.15
C GLU A 215 -19.91 23.07 8.81
N PHE A 216 -19.62 21.99 8.09
CA PHE A 216 -19.38 20.72 8.73
C PHE A 216 -17.92 20.63 9.20
N VAL A 217 -17.72 20.16 10.44
CA VAL A 217 -16.42 20.13 11.11
C VAL A 217 -16.13 18.73 11.66
N LEU A 218 -14.88 18.30 11.52
CA LEU A 218 -14.32 17.14 12.21
C LEU A 218 -13.10 17.59 13.02
N GLU A 219 -13.12 17.37 14.33
CA GLU A 219 -11.95 17.48 15.20
C GLU A 219 -11.44 16.07 15.53
N ARG A 220 -10.16 15.81 15.28
CA ARG A 220 -9.60 14.47 15.43
C ARG A 220 -8.11 14.49 15.75
N GLU A 221 -7.70 13.64 16.70
CA GLU A 221 -6.30 13.31 16.95
C GLU A 221 -5.75 12.45 15.81
N LEU A 222 -4.89 13.05 14.98
CA LEU A 222 -4.33 12.40 13.80
C LEU A 222 -2.84 12.12 13.98
N PRO A 223 -2.33 10.98 13.45
CA PRO A 223 -0.92 10.65 13.52
C PRO A 223 -0.07 11.61 12.69
N ILE A 224 1.13 11.92 13.19
CA ILE A 224 2.14 12.71 12.47
C ILE A 224 2.37 12.11 11.08
N GLY A 225 2.47 12.98 10.08
CA GLY A 225 2.69 12.62 8.68
C GLY A 225 1.62 13.13 7.74
N LYS A 226 1.69 12.66 6.50
CA LYS A 226 0.81 13.08 5.41
C LYS A 226 -0.36 12.10 5.29
N LEU A 227 -1.58 12.60 5.48
CA LEU A 227 -2.81 11.81 5.40
C LEU A 227 -3.71 12.35 4.29
N ILE A 228 -4.11 11.47 3.38
CA ILE A 228 -5.01 11.81 2.27
C ILE A 228 -6.45 11.50 2.66
N TYR A 229 -7.37 12.35 2.23
CA TYR A 229 -8.78 12.19 2.56
C TYR A 229 -9.68 12.87 1.54
N LYS A 230 -10.98 12.61 1.63
CA LYS A 230 -11.99 13.25 0.80
C LYS A 230 -13.29 13.39 1.59
N PHE A 231 -14.02 14.46 1.31
CA PHE A 231 -15.34 14.67 1.91
C PHE A 231 -16.39 13.88 1.15
N VAL A 232 -17.43 13.46 1.86
CA VAL A 232 -18.65 12.86 1.29
C VAL A 232 -19.81 13.70 1.80
N VAL A 233 -20.39 14.53 0.93
CA VAL A 233 -21.45 15.49 1.29
C VAL A 233 -22.74 15.04 0.64
N ASP A 234 -23.75 14.70 1.46
CA ASP A 234 -25.00 14.08 1.02
C ASP A 234 -24.79 12.86 0.08
N GLY A 235 -23.73 12.08 0.35
CA GLY A 235 -23.33 10.91 -0.45
C GLY A 235 -22.41 11.21 -1.64
N ASP A 236 -22.22 12.48 -2.00
CA ASP A 236 -21.33 12.88 -3.09
C ASP A 236 -19.89 13.07 -2.61
N TRP A 237 -18.95 12.42 -3.29
CA TRP A 237 -17.52 12.61 -3.04
C TRP A 237 -17.05 13.99 -3.52
N ARG A 238 -16.55 14.81 -2.60
CA ARG A 238 -16.11 16.18 -2.87
C ARG A 238 -14.72 16.46 -2.30
N VAL A 239 -14.01 17.32 -3.00
CA VAL A 239 -12.77 17.94 -2.53
C VAL A 239 -13.12 19.35 -2.12
N ASN A 240 -12.59 19.82 -0.98
CA ASN A 240 -12.58 21.24 -0.70
C ASN A 240 -11.36 21.87 -1.41
N PRO A 241 -11.54 22.66 -2.48
CA PRO A 241 -10.42 23.20 -3.25
C PRO A 241 -9.64 24.29 -2.49
N GLU A 242 -10.19 24.82 -1.41
CA GLU A 242 -9.53 25.82 -0.55
C GLU A 242 -8.55 25.19 0.44
N LEU A 243 -8.67 23.88 0.66
CA LEU A 243 -7.74 23.11 1.49
C LEU A 243 -6.64 22.49 0.62
N PRO A 244 -5.47 22.13 1.19
CA PRO A 244 -4.43 21.45 0.43
C PRO A 244 -4.96 20.18 -0.24
N THR A 245 -4.52 19.95 -1.48
CA THR A 245 -4.91 18.81 -2.30
C THR A 245 -3.70 18.10 -2.89
N ILE A 246 -3.91 16.84 -3.27
CA ILE A 246 -2.97 16.06 -4.07
C ILE A 246 -3.75 15.35 -5.18
N THR A 247 -3.18 15.34 -6.38
CA THR A 247 -3.69 14.59 -7.52
C THR A 247 -2.78 13.41 -7.80
N GLU A 248 -3.36 12.24 -8.04
CA GLU A 248 -2.61 11.05 -8.43
C GLU A 248 -1.82 11.29 -9.72
N THR A 249 -0.62 10.72 -9.79
CA THR A 249 0.25 10.79 -10.96
C THR A 249 -0.49 10.29 -12.20
N GLY A 250 -0.50 11.07 -13.28
CA GLY A 250 -1.23 10.73 -14.50
C GLY A 250 -2.62 11.36 -14.62
N GLY A 251 -3.00 12.26 -13.72
CA GLY A 251 -4.27 13.01 -13.79
C GLY A 251 -5.46 12.23 -13.23
N GLY A 252 -5.20 11.35 -12.25
CA GLY A 252 -6.22 10.52 -11.59
C GLY A 252 -7.00 11.29 -10.53
N ASN A 253 -7.35 10.60 -9.44
CA ASN A 253 -8.19 11.19 -8.41
C ASN A 253 -7.49 12.37 -7.72
N THR A 254 -8.23 13.46 -7.53
CA THR A 254 -7.84 14.53 -6.60
C THR A 254 -8.46 14.26 -5.24
N ASN A 255 -7.63 14.35 -4.21
CA ASN A 255 -7.98 14.20 -2.81
C ASN A 255 -7.48 15.41 -2.01
N ASN A 256 -8.16 15.72 -0.89
CA ASN A 256 -7.58 16.62 0.09
C ASN A 256 -6.42 15.93 0.83
N VAL A 257 -5.55 16.72 1.42
CA VAL A 257 -4.43 16.23 2.20
C VAL A 257 -4.20 17.10 3.42
N VAL A 258 -3.89 16.46 4.54
CA VAL A 258 -3.41 17.12 5.75
C VAL A 258 -2.00 16.62 6.06
N VAL A 259 -1.11 17.55 6.41
CA VAL A 259 0.22 17.25 6.95
C VAL A 259 0.17 17.56 8.43
N VAL A 260 0.36 16.53 9.25
CA VAL A 260 0.40 16.64 10.70
C VAL A 260 1.87 16.66 11.12
N GLU A 261 2.29 17.78 11.72
CA GLU A 261 3.67 17.98 12.18
C GLU A 261 3.81 17.63 13.67
N PRO A 262 5.02 17.29 14.17
CA PRO A 262 5.25 16.97 15.58
C PRO A 262 4.94 18.10 16.56
#